data_AF-A0A7V6UDY1-F1
#
_entry.id   AF-A0A7V6UDY1-F1
#
_cell.length_a   1.000
_cell.length_b   1.000
_cell.length_c   1.000
_cell.angle_alpha   90.00
_cell.angle_beta   90.00
_cell.angle_gamma   90.00
#
_symmetry.space_group_name_H-M   'P 1'
#
loop_
_entity.id
_entity.type
_entity.pdbx_description
1 polymer ?
#
loop_
_entity_poly.entity_id
_entity_poly.type
_entity_poly.pdbx_seq_one_letter_code
_entity_poly.pdbx_strand_id
1 'polypeptide(L)' 'MPAWKKNIFVRVITRRMAEESRTAEDILTEYPLLTEAEKTEIKNAITS' A
#
# COMPACT_ATOMS: atom_id res chain seq x y z
N MET A 1 4.61 7.86 -8.10
CA MET A 1 4.05 8.97 -7.30
C MET A 1 5.14 9.68 -6.50
N PRO A 2 4.91 10.85 -5.85
CA PRO A 2 5.95 11.48 -5.04
C PRO A 2 6.49 10.54 -3.95
N ALA A 3 7.81 10.53 -3.75
CA ALA A 3 8.47 9.57 -2.86
C ALA A 3 7.92 9.57 -1.42
N TRP A 4 7.60 10.76 -0.90
CA TRP A 4 7.04 10.91 0.45
C TRP A 4 5.65 10.23 0.57
N LYS A 5 4.80 10.33 -0.46
CA LYS A 5 3.48 9.68 -0.50
C LYS A 5 3.65 8.16 -0.49
N LYS A 6 4.60 7.63 -1.25
CA LYS A 6 4.93 6.19 -1.29
C LYS A 6 5.35 5.65 0.05
N ASN A 7 6.26 6.34 0.71
CA ASN A 7 6.79 5.89 1.97
C ASN A 7 5.72 5.85 3.07
N ILE A 8 4.74 6.78 3.05
CA ILE A 8 3.59 6.76 3.97
C ILE A 8 2.73 5.52 3.72
N PHE A 9 2.31 5.29 2.47
CA PHE A 9 1.44 4.16 2.15
C PHE A 9 2.10 2.82 2.42
N VAL A 10 3.37 2.64 2.01
CA VAL A 10 4.12 1.41 2.28
C VAL A 10 4.16 1.15 3.79
N ARG A 11 4.53 2.15 4.61
CA ARG A 11 4.57 1.99 6.08
C ARG A 11 3.22 1.63 6.68
N VAL A 12 2.15 2.33 6.27
CA VAL A 12 0.80 2.08 6.81
C VAL A 12 0.33 0.69 6.42
N ILE A 13 0.50 0.29 5.16
CA ILE A 13 0.03 -1.00 4.67
C ILE A 13 0.83 -2.14 5.30
N THR A 14 2.17 -2.05 5.34
CA THR A 14 3.00 -3.06 6.03
C THR A 14 2.61 -3.22 7.50
N ARG A 15 2.33 -2.11 8.20
CA ARG A 15 1.88 -2.17 9.58
C ARG A 15 0.52 -2.85 9.72
N ARG A 16 -0.46 -2.50 8.88
CA ARG A 16 -1.79 -3.12 8.90
C ARG A 16 -1.76 -4.59 8.49
N MET A 17 -0.89 -4.98 7.58
CA MET A 17 -0.66 -6.39 7.25
C MET A 17 -0.20 -7.18 8.48
N ALA A 18 0.70 -6.61 9.29
CA ALA A 18 1.18 -7.24 10.51
C ALA A 18 0.13 -7.24 11.64
N GLU A 19 -0.63 -6.17 11.81
CA GLU A 19 -1.63 -6.03 12.88
C GLU A 19 -2.92 -6.80 12.59
N GLU A 20 -3.39 -6.80 11.34
CA GLU A 20 -4.68 -7.40 10.95
C GLU A 20 -4.54 -8.77 10.29
N SER A 21 -3.32 -9.24 10.03
CA SER A 21 -3.06 -10.48 9.24
C SER A 21 -3.76 -10.47 7.87
N ARG A 22 -3.88 -9.30 7.26
CA ARG A 22 -4.52 -9.08 5.95
C ARG A 22 -3.48 -8.92 4.84
N THR A 23 -3.93 -9.11 3.60
CA THR A 23 -3.07 -8.92 2.43
C THR A 23 -2.97 -7.44 2.04
N ALA A 24 -1.90 -7.08 1.33
CA ALA A 24 -1.75 -5.72 0.80
C ALA A 24 -2.89 -5.38 -0.17
N GLU A 25 -3.36 -6.36 -0.96
CA GLU A 25 -4.50 -6.19 -1.87
C GLU A 25 -5.77 -5.79 -1.13
N ASP A 26 -6.12 -6.49 -0.05
CA ASP A 26 -7.33 -6.20 0.73
C ASP A 26 -7.29 -4.78 1.31
N ILE A 27 -6.13 -4.38 1.86
CA ILE A 27 -5.95 -3.04 2.43
C ILE A 27 -6.00 -1.96 1.35
N LEU A 28 -5.46 -2.23 0.15
CA LEU A 28 -5.49 -1.28 -0.97
C LEU A 28 -6.91 -1.05 -1.52
N THR A 29 -7.86 -1.97 -1.32
CA THR A 29 -9.27 -1.76 -1.69
C THR A 29 -9.95 -0.65 -0.90
N GLU A 30 -9.45 -0.34 0.31
CA GLU A 30 -10.00 0.71 1.19
C GLU A 30 -9.63 2.12 0.72
N TYR A 31 -8.77 2.24 -0.29
CA TYR A 31 -8.31 3.52 -0.83
C TYR A 31 -8.82 3.73 -2.27
N PRO A 32 -10.10 4.12 -2.46
CA PRO A 32 -10.69 4.31 -3.79
C PRO A 32 -10.07 5.49 -4.56
N LEU A 33 -9.39 6.41 -3.86
CA LEU A 33 -8.71 7.57 -4.46
C LEU A 33 -7.31 7.23 -5.01
N LEU A 34 -6.77 6.05 -4.72
CA LEU A 34 -5.52 5.60 -5.33
C LEU A 34 -5.80 5.11 -6.74
N THR A 35 -5.04 5.62 -7.69
CA THR A 35 -5.07 5.10 -9.06
C THR A 35 -4.45 3.70 -9.12
N GLU A 36 -4.83 2.91 -10.11
CA GLU A 36 -4.28 1.54 -10.30
C GLU A 36 -2.74 1.53 -10.44
N ALA A 37 -2.18 2.58 -11.04
CA ALA A 37 -0.73 2.77 -11.13
C ALA A 37 -0.09 2.97 -9.75
N GLU A 38 -0.71 3.78 -8.88
CA GLU A 38 -0.21 4.00 -7.51
C GLU A 38 -0.34 2.74 -6.64
N LYS A 39 -1.45 2.00 -6.75
CA LYS A 39 -1.62 0.71 -6.05
C LYS A 39 -0.53 -0.28 -6.46
N THR A 40 -0.23 -0.35 -7.75
CA THR A 40 0.84 -1.20 -8.28
C THR A 40 2.21 -0.79 -7.76
N GLU A 41 2.51 0.52 -7.74
CA GLU A 41 3.78 1.05 -7.23
C GLU A 41 3.98 0.73 -5.73
N ILE A 42 2.91 0.85 -4.93
CA ILE A 42 2.93 0.48 -3.51
C ILE A 42 3.12 -1.03 -3.33
N LYS A 43 2.39 -1.85 -4.09
CA LYS A 43 2.47 -3.30 -4.03
C LYS A 43 3.89 -3.80 -4.34
N ASN A 44 4.49 -3.29 -5.42
CA ASN A 44 5.86 -3.62 -5.81
C ASN A 44 6.88 -3.23 -4.72
N ALA A 45 6.64 -2.14 -4.00
CA ALA A 45 7.50 -1.68 -2.92
C ALA A 45 7.39 -2.51 -1.62
N ILE A 46 6.31 -3.28 -1.44
CA ILE A 46 6.13 -4.18 -0.30
C ILE A 46 6.72 -5.57 -0.58
N THR A 47 6.70 -6.01 -1.84
CA THR A 47 7.21 -7.33 -2.26
C THR A 47 8.71 -7.35 -2.58
N SER A 48 9.34 -6.19 -2.77
CA SER A 48 10.81 -6.06 -2.91
C SER A 48 11.52 -6.04 -1.57
#